data_AF-A0A8S0H1V1-F1
#
_entry.id   AF-A0A8S0H1V1-F1
#
_cell.length_a   1.000
_cell.length_b   1.000
_cell.length_c   1.000
_cell.angle_alpha   90.00
_cell.angle_beta   90.00
_cell.angle_gamma   90.00
#
_symmetry.space_group_name_H-M   'P 1'
#
loop_
_entity.id
_entity.type
_entity.pdbx_description
1 polymer ?
#
loop_
_entity_poly.entity_id
_entity_poly.type
_entity_poly.pdbx_seq_one_letter_code
_entity_poly.pdbx_strand_id
1 'polypeptide(L)'
;MGGLPRGKALGYIREHEQLDRGWYAAPVGWLNAEGDGEFAVALRSALIRGNQAHLFAGCGIVGESDPASEYQETCLKLRTIGEALRPQPAATYEKLGLSL
;
A
#
# COMPACT_ATOMS: atom_id res chain seq x y z
N MET A 1 -11.81 0.62 1.24
CA MET A 1 -12.65 -0.57 0.94
C MET A 1 -13.88 -0.71 1.84
N GLY A 2 -13.82 -0.41 3.15
CA GLY A 2 -14.99 -0.06 3.95
C GLY A 2 -16.01 -1.15 4.26
N GLY A 3 -15.97 -2.32 3.61
CA GLY A 3 -16.83 -3.47 3.89
C GLY A 3 -18.33 -3.23 3.66
N LEU A 4 -19.13 -4.25 3.96
CA LEU A 4 -20.59 -4.21 3.89
C LEU A 4 -21.18 -4.79 5.19
N PRO A 5 -22.14 -4.12 5.85
CA PRO A 5 -22.62 -2.76 5.60
C PRO A 5 -21.56 -1.68 5.92
N ARG A 6 -21.40 -0.71 5.02
CA ARG A 6 -20.28 0.26 5.04
C ARG A 6 -20.11 1.00 6.37
N GLY A 7 -21.21 1.48 6.96
CA GLY A 7 -21.14 2.23 8.22
C GLY A 7 -20.59 1.39 9.38
N LYS A 8 -21.09 0.16 9.53
CA LYS A 8 -20.65 -0.77 10.58
C LYS A 8 -19.19 -1.20 10.38
N ALA A 9 -18.83 -1.55 9.15
CA ALA A 9 -17.48 -1.98 8.86
C ALA A 9 -16.45 -0.83 8.99
N LEU A 10 -16.78 0.40 8.60
CA LEU A 10 -15.92 1.56 8.88
C LEU A 10 -15.81 1.87 10.38
N GLY A 11 -16.89 1.70 11.15
CA GLY A 11 -16.87 1.82 12.61
C GLY A 11 -15.92 0.80 13.24
N TYR A 12 -16.09 -0.48 12.89
CA TYR A 12 -15.23 -1.57 13.36
C TYR A 12 -13.76 -1.33 13.03
N ILE A 13 -13.45 -0.95 11.78
CA ILE A 13 -12.09 -0.62 11.35
C ILE A 13 -11.49 0.49 12.22
N ARG A 14 -12.22 1.58 12.46
CA ARG A 14 -11.72 2.71 13.26
C ARG A 14 -11.48 2.36 14.73
N GLU A 15 -12.30 1.46 15.27
CA GLU A 15 -12.18 1.01 16.65
C GLU A 15 -11.00 0.04 16.85
N HIS A 16 -10.75 -0.84 15.88
CA HIS A 16 -9.80 -1.94 16.04
C HIS A 16 -8.43 -1.67 15.41
N GLU A 17 -8.35 -0.84 14.38
CA GLU A 17 -7.08 -0.49 13.76
C GLU A 17 -6.44 0.69 14.48
N GLN A 18 -5.41 0.43 15.27
CA GLN A 18 -4.61 1.44 15.97
C GLN A 18 -3.59 2.12 15.02
N LEU A 19 -4.00 2.42 13.79
CA LEU A 19 -3.14 2.99 12.74
C LEU A 19 -3.86 4.09 11.96
N ASP A 20 -3.11 5.13 11.59
CA ASP A 20 -3.56 6.09 10.59
C ASP A 20 -3.34 5.51 9.20
N ARG A 21 -4.42 5.20 8.49
CA ARG A 21 -4.38 4.69 7.12
C ARG A 21 -3.85 5.72 6.13
N GLY A 22 -3.89 7.02 6.47
CA GLY A 22 -3.48 8.10 5.58
C GLY A 22 -4.13 7.97 4.19
N TRP A 23 -3.30 7.76 3.17
CA TRP A 23 -3.74 7.63 1.77
C TRP A 23 -4.07 6.18 1.36
N TYR A 24 -3.95 5.21 2.28
CA TYR A 24 -4.25 3.81 1.98
C TYR A 24 -5.71 3.62 1.57
N ALA A 25 -5.90 3.00 0.41
CA ALA A 25 -7.21 2.80 -0.22
C ALA A 25 -7.99 4.09 -0.55
N ALA A 26 -7.31 5.25 -0.60
CA ALA A 26 -7.86 6.49 -1.12
C ALA A 26 -7.88 6.49 -2.67
N PRO A 27 -8.78 7.26 -3.31
CA PRO A 27 -8.68 7.51 -4.74
C PRO A 27 -7.46 8.40 -5.05
N VAL A 28 -6.68 8.02 -6.05
CA VAL A 28 -5.51 8.78 -6.54
C VAL A 28 -5.60 8.84 -8.05
N GLY A 29 -5.50 10.04 -8.60
CA GLY A 29 -5.82 10.26 -10.00
C GLY A 29 -5.70 11.72 -10.41
N TRP A 30 -6.28 12.02 -11.57
CA TRP A 30 -6.32 13.37 -12.14
C TRP A 30 -7.75 13.73 -12.56
N LEU A 31 -8.01 15.02 -12.67
CA LEU A 31 -9.25 15.61 -13.17
C LEU A 31 -8.89 16.86 -13.97
N ASN A 32 -9.49 17.08 -15.14
CA ASN A 32 -9.35 18.32 -15.91
C ASN A 32 -10.55 19.26 -15.70
N ALA A 33 -10.46 20.47 -16.29
CA ALA A 33 -11.51 21.48 -16.21
C ALA A 33 -12.81 21.10 -16.95
N GLU A 34 -12.74 20.14 -17.87
CA GLU A 34 -13.87 19.64 -18.66
C GLU A 34 -14.66 18.55 -17.90
N GLY A 35 -14.12 18.08 -16.78
CA GLY A 35 -14.75 17.06 -15.93
C GLY A 35 -14.28 15.64 -16.21
N ASP A 36 -13.35 15.44 -17.15
CA ASP A 36 -12.73 14.14 -17.39
C ASP A 36 -11.64 13.86 -16.36
N GLY A 37 -11.50 12.60 -16.01
CA GLY A 37 -10.48 12.17 -15.07
C GLY A 37 -10.44 10.67 -14.91
N GLU A 38 -9.34 10.19 -14.35
CA GLU A 38 -9.16 8.80 -14.01
C GLU A 38 -8.60 8.70 -12.60
N PHE A 39 -9.17 7.78 -11.82
CA PHE A 39 -8.75 7.50 -10.45
C PHE A 39 -8.49 6.01 -10.27
N ALA A 40 -7.31 5.70 -9.75
CA ALA A 40 -6.99 4.39 -9.20
C ALA A 40 -7.22 4.39 -7.69
N VAL A 41 -7.37 3.20 -7.11
CA VAL A 41 -7.35 3.05 -5.65
C VAL A 41 -5.91 2.84 -5.20
N ALA A 42 -5.45 3.62 -4.21
CA ALA A 42 -4.10 3.54 -3.64
C ALA A 42 -3.88 2.24 -2.84
N LEU A 43 -3.74 1.14 -3.58
CA LEU A 43 -3.33 -0.18 -3.12
C LEU A 43 -1.96 -0.51 -3.72
N ARG A 44 -1.22 -1.43 -3.08
CA ARG A 44 0.12 -1.86 -3.53
C ARG A 44 1.08 -0.67 -3.74
N SER A 45 0.89 0.38 -2.97
CA SER A 45 1.63 1.63 -3.00
C SER A 45 2.28 1.90 -1.64
N ALA A 46 3.22 2.84 -1.61
CA ALA A 46 3.85 3.30 -0.37
C ALA A 46 3.77 4.82 -0.27
N LEU A 47 3.57 5.33 0.94
CA LEU A 47 3.70 6.76 1.24
C LEU A 47 5.12 7.03 1.70
N ILE A 48 5.91 7.71 0.86
CA ILE A 48 7.30 8.06 1.15
C ILE A 48 7.35 9.47 1.76
N ARG A 49 8.02 9.60 2.91
CA ARG A 49 8.30 10.88 3.57
C ARG A 49 9.75 10.90 4.03
N GLY A 50 10.58 11.73 3.39
CA GLY A 50 12.01 11.75 3.63
C GLY A 50 12.65 10.39 3.31
N ASN A 51 13.31 9.79 4.30
CA ASN A 51 13.95 8.47 4.21
C ASN A 51 13.07 7.31 4.72
N GLN A 52 11.78 7.57 4.99
CA GLN A 52 10.83 6.56 5.48
C GLN A 52 9.77 6.24 4.42
N ALA A 53 9.43 4.97 4.31
CA ALA A 53 8.31 4.49 3.50
C ALA A 53 7.29 3.79 4.39
N HIS A 54 6.04 4.27 4.36
CA HIS A 54 4.91 3.62 5.02
C HIS A 54 4.17 2.75 3.99
N LEU A 55 4.11 1.45 4.25
CA LEU A 55 3.46 0.48 3.39
C LEU A 55 2.23 -0.06 4.11
N PHE A 56 1.14 -0.22 3.36
CA PHE A 56 -0.11 -0.71 3.89
C PHE A 56 -0.62 -1.89 3.06
N ALA A 57 -1.11 -2.91 3.76
CA ALA A 57 -1.87 -4.00 3.15
C ALA A 57 -3.00 -4.42 4.09
N GLY A 58 -4.00 -5.02 3.49
CA GLY A 58 -5.16 -5.55 4.18
C GLY A 58 -5.83 -6.60 3.32
N CYS A 59 -6.72 -7.36 3.92
CA CYS A 59 -7.53 -8.37 3.29
C CYS A 59 -9.01 -8.14 3.66
N GLY A 60 -9.91 -8.81 2.93
CA GLY A 60 -11.33 -8.80 3.28
C GLY A 60 -11.61 -9.95 4.22
N ILE A 61 -12.15 -9.68 5.39
CA ILE A 61 -12.51 -10.71 6.37
C ILE A 61 -13.97 -11.12 6.18
N VAL A 62 -14.22 -12.44 6.11
CA VAL A 62 -15.54 -13.07 6.06
C VAL A 62 -15.68 -14.11 7.18
N GLY A 63 -16.86 -14.72 7.34
CA GLY A 63 -17.15 -15.63 8.45
C GLY A 63 -16.26 -16.88 8.47
N GLU A 64 -15.82 -17.31 7.30
CA GLU A 64 -14.97 -18.48 7.07
C GLU A 64 -13.47 -18.12 7.00
N SER A 65 -13.09 -16.86 7.23
CA SER A 65 -11.69 -16.43 7.19
C SER A 65 -10.87 -17.10 8.30
N ASP A 66 -9.68 -17.61 7.93
CA ASP A 66 -8.69 -18.11 8.86
C ASP A 66 -7.64 -17.02 9.19
N PRO A 67 -7.49 -16.58 10.45
CA PRO A 67 -6.59 -15.47 10.80
C PRO A 67 -5.15 -15.64 10.32
N ALA A 68 -4.61 -16.86 10.33
CA ALA A 68 -3.23 -17.13 9.92
C ALA A 68 -3.08 -16.95 8.40
N SER A 69 -4.01 -17.48 7.62
CA SER A 69 -4.05 -17.36 6.16
C SER A 69 -4.21 -15.89 5.73
N GLU A 70 -5.09 -15.15 6.38
CA GLU A 70 -5.32 -13.72 6.11
C GLU A 70 -4.06 -12.88 6.38
N TYR A 71 -3.36 -13.17 7.49
CA TYR A 71 -2.08 -12.53 7.80
C TYR A 71 -1.01 -12.84 6.73
N GLN A 72 -0.91 -14.09 6.30
CA GLN A 72 0.01 -14.47 5.23
C GLN A 72 -0.30 -13.75 3.91
N GLU A 73 -1.59 -13.61 3.56
CA GLU A 73 -2.01 -12.86 2.38
C GLU A 73 -1.56 -11.40 2.44
N THR A 74 -1.73 -10.73 3.59
CA THR A 74 -1.26 -9.34 3.75
C THR A 74 0.26 -9.21 3.63
N CYS A 75 1.02 -10.16 4.19
CA CYS A 75 2.47 -10.23 4.02
C CYS A 75 2.89 -10.36 2.55
N LEU A 76 2.20 -11.23 1.80
CA LEU A 76 2.44 -11.41 0.36
C LEU A 76 2.12 -10.14 -0.44
N LYS A 77 1.02 -9.45 -0.11
CA LYS A 77 0.64 -8.17 -0.73
C LYS A 77 1.70 -7.08 -0.52
N LEU A 78 2.31 -7.02 0.67
CA LEU A 78 3.36 -6.06 1.00
C LEU A 78 4.68 -6.35 0.28
N ARG A 79 4.98 -7.62 0.00
CA ARG A 79 6.25 -8.05 -0.59
C ARG A 79 6.56 -7.28 -1.88
N THR A 80 5.59 -7.11 -2.77
CA THR A 80 5.80 -6.45 -4.08
C THR A 80 6.38 -5.06 -3.93
N ILE A 81 5.76 -4.21 -3.11
CA ILE A 81 6.21 -2.82 -2.94
C ILE A 81 7.45 -2.75 -2.02
N GLY A 82 7.55 -3.65 -1.04
CA GLY A 82 8.72 -3.77 -0.17
C GLY A 82 9.98 -4.12 -0.94
N GLU A 83 9.91 -5.04 -1.90
CA GLU A 83 11.03 -5.40 -2.78
C GLU A 83 11.41 -4.26 -3.74
N ALA A 84 10.43 -3.56 -4.30
CA ALA A 84 10.67 -2.41 -5.18
C ALA A 84 11.39 -1.25 -4.48
N LEU A 85 11.18 -1.10 -3.16
CA LEU A 85 11.77 -0.04 -2.34
C LEU A 85 13.03 -0.48 -1.60
N ARG A 86 13.47 -1.74 -1.73
CA ARG A 86 14.74 -2.16 -1.14
C ARG A 86 15.86 -1.33 -1.75
N PRO A 87 16.75 -0.75 -0.92
CA PRO A 87 17.96 -0.11 -1.42
C PRO A 87 18.71 -1.12 -2.29
N GLN A 88 18.93 -0.77 -3.55
CA GLN A 88 19.85 -1.54 -4.36
C GLN A 88 21.26 -1.24 -3.85
N PRO A 89 22.14 -2.25 -3.74
CA PRO A 89 23.54 -1.97 -3.51
C PRO A 89 24.01 -0.96 -4.56
N ALA A 90 24.74 0.07 -4.11
CA ALA A 90 25.30 1.06 -5.01
C ALA A 90 25.96 0.30 -6.17
N ALA A 91 25.60 0.65 -7.41
CA ALA A 91 26.27 0.07 -8.56
C ALA A 91 27.77 0.29 -8.36
N THR A 92 28.52 -0.79 -8.10
CA THR A 92 29.97 -0.69 -8.05
C THR A 92 30.41 -0.39 -9.47
N TYR A 93 30.62 0.90 -9.77
CA TYR A 93 31.10 1.38 -11.06
C TYR A 93 32.53 0.89 -11.40
N GLU A 94 33.14 0.04 -10.56
CA GLU A 94 34.42 -0.62 -10.85
C GLU A 94 34.39 -1.52 -12.11
N LYS A 95 33.21 -1.95 -12.58
CA LYS A 95 33.10 -2.80 -13.78
C LYS A 95 33.09 -2.06 -15.12
N LEU A 96 33.15 -0.73 -15.15
CA LEU A 96 33.21 0.02 -16.41
C LEU A 96 34.62 0.51 -16.79
N GLY A 97 35.65 0.24 -15.97
CA GLY A 97 37.05 0.49 -16.35
C GLY A 97 37.39 1.96 -16.66
N LEU A 98 36.55 2.91 -16.27
CA LEU A 98 36.82 4.34 -16.43
C LEU A 98 37.37 4.87 -15.10
N SER A 99 38.70 4.95 -14.99
CA SER A 99 39.33 5.79 -13.97
C SER A 99 39.13 7.26 -14.34
N LEU A 100 38.70 8.08 -13.37
CA LEU A 100 38.97 9.52 -13.39
C LEU A 100 40.48 9.75 -13.18
#